data_AF-A0A7Y0H5W9-F1
#
_entry.id   AF-A0A7Y0H5W9-F1
#
_cell.length_a   1.000
_cell.length_b   1.000
_cell.length_c   1.000
_cell.angle_alpha   90.00
_cell.angle_beta   90.00
_cell.angle_gamma   90.00
#
_symmetry.space_group_name_H-M   'P 1'
#
loop_
_entity.id
_entity.type
_entity.pdbx_description
1 polymer ?
#
loop_
_entity_poly.entity_id
_entity_poly.type
_entity_poly.pdbx_seq_one_letter_code
_entity_poly.pdbx_strand_id
1 'polypeptide(L)'
;MAFMPEDVLNKNFTATQFRRGYDEQEVDDFLDEIVVELRRLSTDNDDLRVQLKTCLGSKGAPAMVSPAAVSPAAVVSTPRYEAPSQDAKRDNSAEVAAAAAAAAAAKKSSDAQREAAAVAEREARDKIAAVKASVEQAEKDAAARIAKAKADAETAEGQAAERVKTAGAAKEAADKAAKTSFAVPAPAAATEDAHKAAAGVLALAQKLHEEYVAEGESTRERLISEGQAHHDRVIGESAVKQQELVSSAQAKHDELLTAGQAKHNALIAEASARHEQMITEARECSTGMVAEAQQKKTAVLAELSRERDLLQKKIDELRTFERDYRARLKSYLETQLLELEHTGVDDTAGEGGNKGQNGSGQ
;
A
#
# COMPACT_ATOMS: atom_id res chain seq x y z
N MET A 1 -22.56 -20.68 3.24
CA MET A 1 -22.68 -20.06 4.58
C MET A 1 -21.38 -19.32 4.79
N ALA A 2 -21.38 -17.99 4.76
CA ALA A 2 -20.17 -17.19 4.88
C ALA A 2 -19.92 -16.93 6.38
N PHE A 3 -18.70 -17.15 6.84
CA PHE A 3 -18.27 -16.75 8.18
C PHE A 3 -18.32 -15.23 8.26
N MET A 4 -19.02 -14.69 9.26
CA MET A 4 -19.02 -13.25 9.51
C MET A 4 -17.78 -12.87 10.31
N PRO A 5 -17.25 -11.64 10.14
CA PRO A 5 -16.15 -11.14 10.98
C PRO A 5 -16.39 -11.30 12.48
N GLU A 6 -17.64 -11.16 12.91
CA GLU A 6 -18.06 -11.31 14.31
C GLU A 6 -18.02 -12.78 14.79
N ASP A 7 -18.09 -13.76 13.89
CA ASP A 7 -18.00 -15.18 14.25
C ASP A 7 -16.57 -15.59 14.63
N VAL A 8 -15.58 -14.87 14.10
CA VAL A 8 -14.14 -15.10 14.37
C VAL A 8 -13.77 -14.50 15.72
N LEU A 9 -14.22 -13.27 16.01
CA LEU A 9 -13.98 -12.59 17.29
C LEU A 9 -14.63 -13.32 18.48
N ASN A 10 -15.78 -13.96 18.27
CA ASN A 10 -16.47 -14.68 19.33
C ASN A 10 -16.01 -16.15 19.49
N LYS A 11 -15.01 -16.58 18.71
CA LYS A 11 -14.58 -17.97 18.70
C LYS A 11 -13.65 -18.26 19.88
N ASN A 12 -14.10 -19.16 20.77
CA ASN A 12 -13.28 -19.65 21.87
C ASN A 12 -12.71 -21.04 21.54
N PHE A 13 -11.42 -21.22 21.75
CA PHE A 13 -10.72 -22.50 21.58
C PHE A 13 -10.49 -23.17 22.95
N THR A 14 -10.53 -24.50 22.98
CA THR A 14 -10.29 -25.26 24.22
C THR A 14 -8.80 -25.40 24.48
N ALA A 15 -8.32 -24.98 25.64
CA ALA A 15 -6.92 -25.11 26.03
C ALA A 15 -6.50 -26.60 26.19
N THR A 16 -5.42 -27.01 25.54
CA THR A 16 -4.92 -28.40 25.62
C THR A 16 -3.89 -28.55 26.74
N GLN A 17 -4.29 -29.16 27.86
CA GLN A 17 -3.43 -29.25 29.06
C GLN A 17 -2.27 -30.27 28.94
N PHE A 18 -2.39 -31.28 28.08
CA PHE A 18 -1.42 -32.39 27.99
C PHE A 18 -0.70 -32.50 26.64
N ARG A 19 -0.94 -31.56 25.71
CA ARG A 19 -0.29 -31.49 24.40
C ARG A 19 0.19 -30.06 24.16
N ARG A 20 1.31 -29.91 23.45
CA ARG A 20 1.75 -28.59 22.96
C ARG A 20 0.68 -28.07 21.99
N GLY A 21 -0.06 -27.06 22.43
CA GLY A 21 -0.98 -26.29 21.60
C GLY A 21 -0.26 -25.17 20.86
N TYR A 22 -1.04 -24.41 20.08
CA TYR A 22 -0.61 -23.12 19.57
C TYR A 22 -0.52 -22.09 20.70
N ASP A 23 0.35 -21.11 20.57
CA ASP A 23 0.42 -19.98 21.51
C ASP A 23 -0.85 -19.14 21.36
N GLU A 24 -1.52 -18.85 22.47
CA GLU A 24 -2.77 -18.10 22.47
C GLU A 24 -2.57 -16.69 21.88
N GLN A 25 -1.44 -16.05 22.16
CA GLN A 25 -1.16 -14.69 21.68
C GLN A 25 -0.90 -14.68 20.16
N GLU A 26 -0.17 -15.67 19.63
CA GLU A 26 0.08 -15.76 18.18
C GLU A 26 -1.21 -16.08 17.41
N VAL A 27 -2.10 -16.87 18.01
CA VAL A 27 -3.41 -17.16 17.44
C VAL A 27 -4.28 -15.91 17.45
N ASP A 28 -4.32 -15.15 18.55
CA ASP A 28 -5.10 -13.92 18.65
C ASP A 28 -4.62 -12.86 17.65
N ASP A 29 -3.31 -12.63 17.53
CA ASP A 29 -2.72 -11.70 16.56
C ASP A 29 -3.08 -12.08 15.10
N PHE A 30 -3.07 -13.38 14.79
CA PHE A 30 -3.43 -13.87 13.46
C PHE A 30 -4.95 -13.76 13.19
N LEU A 31 -5.79 -13.98 14.20
CA LEU A 31 -7.23 -13.81 14.07
C LEU A 31 -7.63 -12.35 13.87
N ASP A 32 -6.92 -11.40 14.50
CA ASP A 32 -7.11 -9.97 14.25
C ASP A 32 -6.81 -9.59 12.79
N GLU A 33 -5.73 -10.12 12.22
CA GLU A 33 -5.40 -9.94 10.79
C GLU A 33 -6.50 -10.53 9.88
N ILE A 34 -6.98 -11.74 10.18
CA ILE A 34 -8.08 -12.37 9.45
C ILE A 34 -9.36 -11.53 9.52
N VAL A 35 -9.69 -10.96 10.66
CA VAL A 35 -10.90 -10.14 10.83
C VAL A 35 -10.82 -8.86 9.98
N VAL A 36 -9.64 -8.23 9.92
CA VAL A 36 -9.41 -7.05 9.06
C VAL A 36 -9.63 -7.40 7.59
N GLU A 37 -9.01 -8.49 7.11
CA GLU A 37 -9.17 -8.93 5.73
C GLU A 37 -10.58 -9.42 5.41
N LEU A 38 -11.27 -10.07 6.36
CA LEU A 38 -12.64 -10.53 6.15
C LEU A 38 -13.63 -9.35 6.07
N ARG A 39 -13.41 -8.27 6.85
CA ARG A 39 -14.18 -7.02 6.73
C ARG A 39 -13.94 -6.34 5.39
N ARG A 40 -12.67 -6.29 4.96
CA ARG A 40 -12.30 -5.76 3.65
C ARG A 40 -12.96 -6.54 2.51
N LEU A 41 -12.80 -7.86 2.49
CA LEU A 41 -13.42 -8.73 1.48
C LEU A 41 -14.95 -8.64 1.48
N SER A 42 -15.58 -8.47 2.65
CA SER A 42 -17.04 -8.28 2.72
C SER A 42 -17.45 -6.95 2.09
N THR A 43 -16.73 -5.87 2.37
CA THR A 43 -16.95 -4.55 1.76
C THR A 43 -16.74 -4.60 0.26
N ASP A 44 -15.64 -5.18 -0.21
CA ASP A 44 -15.32 -5.32 -1.64
C ASP A 44 -16.39 -6.17 -2.37
N ASN A 45 -16.88 -7.24 -1.74
CA ASN A 45 -17.96 -8.06 -2.31
C ASN A 45 -19.28 -7.28 -2.40
N ASP A 46 -19.61 -6.48 -1.40
CA ASP A 46 -20.83 -5.68 -1.41
C ASP A 46 -20.74 -4.54 -2.45
N ASP A 47 -19.57 -3.90 -2.58
CA ASP A 47 -19.29 -2.92 -3.63
C ASP A 47 -19.39 -3.53 -5.03
N LEU A 48 -18.79 -4.72 -5.25
CA LEU A 48 -18.91 -5.45 -6.50
C LEU A 48 -20.37 -5.84 -6.80
N ARG A 49 -21.15 -6.23 -5.79
CA ARG A 49 -22.59 -6.52 -5.96
C ARG A 49 -23.39 -5.26 -6.30
N VAL A 50 -23.05 -4.11 -5.72
CA VAL A 50 -23.66 -2.82 -6.07
C VAL A 50 -23.29 -2.45 -7.51
N GLN A 51 -22.02 -2.59 -7.90
CA GLN A 51 -21.56 -2.37 -9.27
C GLN A 51 -22.26 -3.29 -10.28
N LEU A 52 -22.45 -4.57 -9.95
CA LEU A 52 -23.22 -5.47 -10.80
C LEU A 52 -24.68 -5.05 -10.89
N LYS A 53 -25.32 -4.65 -9.79
CA LYS A 53 -26.70 -4.15 -9.81
C LYS A 53 -26.85 -2.85 -10.61
N THR A 54 -25.88 -1.94 -10.56
CA THR A 54 -25.90 -0.70 -11.34
C THR A 54 -25.58 -0.94 -12.82
N CYS A 55 -24.66 -1.86 -13.14
CA CYS A 55 -24.40 -2.30 -14.51
C CYS A 55 -25.59 -3.07 -15.11
N LEU A 56 -26.26 -3.93 -14.33
CA LEU A 56 -27.48 -4.62 -14.73
C LEU A 56 -28.69 -3.68 -14.80
N GLY A 57 -28.72 -2.63 -13.98
CA GLY A 57 -29.76 -1.59 -14.02
C GLY A 57 -29.59 -0.60 -15.17
N SER A 58 -28.36 -0.34 -15.60
CA SER A 58 -28.05 0.54 -16.75
C SER A 58 -28.11 -0.16 -18.11
N LYS A 59 -28.15 -1.51 -18.14
CA LYS A 59 -28.42 -2.31 -19.33
C LYS A 59 -29.73 -3.07 -19.17
N GLY A 60 -30.81 -2.52 -19.75
CA GLY A 60 -32.06 -3.24 -19.97
C GLY A 60 -31.81 -4.60 -20.64
N ALA A 61 -32.39 -5.65 -20.06
CA ALA A 61 -32.11 -7.08 -20.24
C ALA A 61 -32.40 -7.66 -21.67
N PRO A 62 -32.07 -8.94 -21.97
CA PRO A 62 -32.74 -10.10 -21.36
C PRO A 62 -31.82 -11.23 -20.86
N ALA A 63 -32.44 -12.08 -20.04
CA ALA A 63 -31.94 -13.30 -19.44
C ALA A 63 -31.36 -14.34 -20.43
N MET A 64 -30.37 -15.12 -19.97
CA MET A 64 -30.27 -16.53 -20.34
C MET A 64 -29.36 -17.33 -19.39
N VAL A 65 -29.92 -18.46 -18.93
CA VAL A 65 -29.33 -19.73 -18.46
C VAL A 65 -28.35 -19.74 -17.27
N SER A 66 -28.89 -20.18 -16.13
CA SER A 66 -28.21 -21.18 -15.27
C SER A 66 -28.06 -22.49 -16.06
N PRO A 67 -26.97 -23.25 -15.86
CA PRO A 67 -27.16 -24.45 -15.06
C PRO A 67 -25.96 -24.86 -14.17
N ALA A 68 -26.33 -25.71 -13.19
CA ALA A 68 -25.60 -26.89 -12.73
C ALA A 68 -24.33 -26.74 -11.89
N ALA A 69 -24.55 -26.93 -10.58
CA ALA A 69 -23.93 -27.96 -9.75
C ALA A 69 -22.83 -28.83 -10.39
N VAL A 70 -21.65 -28.82 -9.76
CA VAL A 70 -20.76 -29.99 -9.69
C VAL A 70 -19.98 -29.94 -8.39
N SER A 71 -20.33 -30.82 -7.45
CA SER A 71 -19.33 -31.49 -6.64
C SER A 71 -18.62 -32.52 -7.51
N PRO A 72 -17.34 -32.79 -7.28
CA PRO A 72 -17.04 -34.11 -6.75
C PRO A 72 -15.96 -34.10 -5.65
N ALA A 73 -16.21 -34.96 -4.66
CA ALA A 73 -15.19 -35.54 -3.80
C ALA A 73 -14.30 -36.48 -4.62
N ALA A 74 -13.00 -36.53 -4.30
CA ALA A 74 -12.19 -37.77 -4.24
C ALA A 74 -10.68 -37.47 -4.08
N VAL A 75 -10.17 -37.78 -2.88
CA VAL A 75 -8.89 -38.45 -2.54
C VAL A 75 -7.59 -38.09 -3.29
N VAL A 76 -6.51 -37.79 -2.54
CA VAL A 76 -5.33 -38.67 -2.39
C VAL A 76 -4.26 -38.02 -1.46
N SER A 77 -3.96 -38.78 -0.40
CA SER A 77 -2.69 -39.00 0.30
C SER A 77 -1.75 -37.84 0.67
N THR A 78 -1.74 -37.54 1.96
CA THR A 78 -0.58 -37.04 2.70
C THR A 78 0.45 -38.16 2.92
N PRO A 79 1.74 -37.96 2.62
CA PRO A 79 2.77 -38.85 3.16
C PRO A 79 3.05 -38.46 4.61
N ARG A 80 2.89 -39.47 5.47
CA ARG A 80 3.33 -39.51 6.86
C ARG A 80 4.85 -39.44 6.88
N TYR A 81 5.42 -38.35 7.41
CA TYR A 81 6.85 -38.28 7.71
C TYR A 81 7.08 -38.84 9.11
N GLU A 82 7.78 -39.97 9.17
CA GLU A 82 8.33 -40.53 10.41
C GLU A 82 9.50 -39.68 10.88
N ALA A 83 9.42 -39.22 12.12
CA ALA A 83 10.56 -38.65 12.82
C ALA A 83 11.45 -39.78 13.37
N PRO A 84 12.74 -39.84 13.03
CA PRO A 84 13.69 -40.58 13.84
C PRO A 84 14.13 -39.70 15.01
N SER A 85 13.83 -40.16 16.21
CA SER A 85 14.58 -39.80 17.41
C SER A 85 15.95 -40.48 17.35
N GLN A 86 17.03 -39.73 17.65
CA GLN A 86 17.97 -40.07 18.72
C GLN A 86 19.12 -39.08 18.83
N ASP A 87 19.43 -38.86 20.11
CA ASP A 87 20.67 -38.38 20.71
C ASP A 87 21.92 -38.29 19.83
N ALA A 88 22.51 -37.10 19.80
CA ALA A 88 23.95 -36.92 19.77
C ALA A 88 24.31 -35.61 20.50
N LYS A 89 24.60 -35.73 21.80
CA LYS A 89 25.46 -34.76 22.50
C LYS A 89 26.84 -34.86 21.86
N ARG A 90 27.23 -33.85 21.07
CA ARG A 90 28.64 -33.54 20.81
C ARG A 90 28.84 -32.04 20.75
N ASP A 91 29.74 -31.62 21.62
CA ASP A 91 30.35 -30.32 21.82
C ASP A 91 30.29 -29.38 20.61
N ASN A 92 29.61 -28.24 20.79
CA ASN A 92 29.93 -27.05 20.01
C ASN A 92 29.50 -25.76 20.75
N SER A 93 30.10 -25.51 21.91
CA SER A 93 29.87 -24.31 22.72
C SER A 93 30.46 -23.03 22.11
N ALA A 94 31.30 -23.12 21.08
CA ALA A 94 31.90 -21.97 20.40
C ALA A 94 31.08 -21.49 19.18
N GLU A 95 30.47 -22.40 18.41
CA GLU A 95 29.72 -22.05 17.21
C GLU A 95 28.31 -21.52 17.52
N VAL A 96 27.68 -22.00 18.60
CA VAL A 96 26.39 -21.50 19.10
C VAL A 96 26.53 -20.08 19.68
N ALA A 97 27.71 -19.71 20.21
CA ALA A 97 27.99 -18.35 20.67
C ALA A 97 28.19 -17.35 19.52
N ALA A 98 28.81 -17.78 18.41
CA ALA A 98 28.95 -16.96 17.20
C ALA A 98 27.62 -16.79 16.44
N ALA A 99 26.81 -17.85 16.35
CA ALA A 99 25.46 -17.78 15.77
C ALA A 99 24.50 -16.95 16.63
N ALA A 100 24.61 -16.99 17.96
CA ALA A 100 23.84 -16.12 18.86
C ALA A 100 24.27 -14.65 18.77
N ALA A 101 25.56 -14.36 18.57
CA ALA A 101 26.05 -13.01 18.34
C ALA A 101 25.61 -12.44 16.98
N ALA A 102 25.60 -13.25 15.92
CA ALA A 102 25.10 -12.86 14.60
C ALA A 102 23.57 -12.64 14.60
N ALA A 103 22.80 -13.49 15.29
CA ALA A 103 21.36 -13.30 15.47
C ALA A 103 21.01 -12.08 16.33
N ALA A 104 21.84 -11.76 17.34
CA ALA A 104 21.68 -10.55 18.15
C ALA A 104 22.05 -9.27 17.37
N ALA A 105 23.03 -9.33 16.46
CA ALA A 105 23.36 -8.22 15.56
C ALA A 105 22.27 -7.98 14.51
N ALA A 106 21.70 -9.04 13.94
CA ALA A 106 20.57 -8.95 13.01
C ALA A 106 19.32 -8.34 13.67
N LYS A 107 18.97 -8.77 14.90
CA LYS A 107 17.86 -8.17 15.67
C LYS A 107 18.09 -6.68 15.96
N LYS A 108 19.31 -6.29 16.37
CA LYS A 108 19.63 -4.86 16.59
C LYS A 108 19.50 -4.01 15.33
N SER A 109 19.83 -4.57 14.16
CA SER A 109 19.67 -3.86 12.88
C SER A 109 18.20 -3.74 12.44
N SER A 110 17.37 -4.76 12.69
CA SER A 110 15.93 -4.68 12.39
C SER A 110 15.18 -3.78 13.35
N ASP A 111 15.56 -3.78 14.63
CA ASP A 111 14.98 -2.89 15.64
C ASP A 111 15.35 -1.42 15.37
N ALA A 112 16.59 -1.15 14.96
CA ALA A 112 17.01 0.18 14.51
C ALA A 112 16.29 0.64 13.23
N GLN A 113 16.01 -0.26 12.29
CA GLN A 113 15.22 0.05 11.09
C GLN A 113 13.73 0.28 11.41
N ARG A 114 13.16 -0.45 12.38
CA ARG A 114 11.78 -0.24 12.86
C ARG A 114 11.62 1.07 13.61
N GLU A 115 12.59 1.44 14.46
CA GLU A 115 12.59 2.73 15.15
C GLU A 115 12.74 3.90 14.16
N ALA A 116 13.63 3.78 13.16
CA ALA A 116 13.77 4.80 12.12
C ALA A 116 12.49 4.96 11.26
N ALA A 117 11.81 3.85 10.93
CA ALA A 117 10.53 3.89 10.23
C ALA A 117 9.41 4.52 11.09
N ALA A 118 9.35 4.20 12.39
CA ALA A 118 8.36 4.78 13.31
C ALA A 118 8.56 6.29 13.51
N VAL A 119 9.81 6.77 13.55
CA VAL A 119 10.11 8.21 13.59
C VAL A 119 9.68 8.90 12.29
N ALA A 120 9.97 8.30 11.13
CA ALA A 120 9.56 8.84 9.83
C ALA A 120 8.02 8.90 9.68
N GLU A 121 7.30 7.88 10.16
CA GLU A 121 5.83 7.89 10.18
C GLU A 121 5.26 8.95 11.12
N ARG A 122 5.87 9.16 12.29
CA ARG A 122 5.47 10.21 13.22
C ARG A 122 5.67 11.60 12.62
N GLU A 123 6.82 11.84 11.99
CA GLU A 123 7.08 13.10 11.29
C GLU A 123 6.12 13.34 10.11
N ALA A 124 5.76 12.29 9.36
CA ALA A 124 4.78 12.40 8.28
C ALA A 124 3.38 12.73 8.83
N ARG A 125 2.96 12.09 9.93
CA ARG A 125 1.70 12.38 10.61
C ARG A 125 1.66 13.81 11.15
N ASP A 126 2.74 14.29 11.75
CA ASP A 126 2.82 15.66 12.28
C ASP A 126 2.76 16.70 11.15
N LYS A 127 3.43 16.44 10.01
CA LYS A 127 3.34 17.31 8.82
C LYS A 127 1.92 17.33 8.23
N ILE A 128 1.25 16.18 8.14
CA ILE A 128 -0.14 16.09 7.68
C ILE A 128 -1.09 16.83 8.63
N ALA A 129 -0.89 16.69 9.94
CA ALA A 129 -1.68 17.41 10.94
C ALA A 129 -1.48 18.93 10.83
N ALA A 130 -0.23 19.39 10.63
CA ALA A 130 0.08 20.80 10.44
C ALA A 130 -0.55 21.38 9.17
N VAL A 131 -0.53 20.63 8.05
CA VAL A 131 -1.18 21.05 6.79
C VAL A 131 -2.70 21.08 6.94
N LYS A 132 -3.30 20.11 7.64
CA LYS A 132 -4.75 20.13 7.90
C LYS A 132 -5.16 21.35 8.74
N ALA A 133 -4.38 21.66 9.78
CA ALA A 133 -4.64 22.83 10.62
C ALA A 133 -4.52 24.16 9.84
N SER A 134 -3.56 24.27 8.92
CA SER A 134 -3.43 25.47 8.09
C SER A 134 -4.54 25.63 7.06
N VAL A 135 -5.04 24.52 6.50
CA VAL A 135 -6.22 24.51 5.61
C VAL A 135 -7.47 24.91 6.38
N GLU A 136 -7.71 24.35 7.58
CA GLU A 136 -8.88 24.71 8.40
C GLU A 136 -8.86 26.19 8.81
N GLN A 137 -7.68 26.74 9.12
CA GLN A 137 -7.53 28.16 9.41
C GLN A 137 -7.81 29.03 8.17
N ALA A 138 -7.31 28.62 7.00
CA ALA A 138 -7.58 29.32 5.75
C ALA A 138 -9.08 29.29 5.38
N GLU A 139 -9.77 28.19 5.65
CA GLU A 139 -11.22 28.07 5.45
C GLU A 139 -12.01 29.00 6.40
N LYS A 140 -11.62 29.09 7.67
CA LYS A 140 -12.22 30.03 8.64
C LYS A 140 -12.01 31.48 8.23
N ASP A 141 -10.81 31.82 7.78
CA ASP A 141 -10.49 33.18 7.31
C ASP A 141 -11.26 33.53 6.02
N ALA A 142 -11.39 32.57 5.09
CA ALA A 142 -12.20 32.74 3.88
C ALA A 142 -13.70 32.90 4.21
N ALA A 143 -14.23 32.08 5.11
CA ALA A 143 -15.61 32.17 5.57
C ALA A 143 -15.89 33.52 6.25
N ALA A 144 -14.97 34.02 7.08
CA ALA A 144 -15.08 35.33 7.71
C ALA A 144 -15.09 36.47 6.68
N ARG A 145 -14.26 36.39 5.63
CA ARG A 145 -14.27 37.37 4.52
C ARG A 145 -15.58 37.34 3.74
N ILE A 146 -16.12 36.16 3.47
CA ILE A 146 -17.42 36.00 2.79
C ILE A 146 -18.55 36.57 3.65
N ALA A 147 -18.56 36.28 4.96
CA ALA A 147 -19.57 36.81 5.88
C ALA A 147 -19.52 38.34 5.95
N LYS A 148 -18.32 38.92 6.03
CA LYS A 148 -18.13 40.37 6.01
C LYS A 148 -18.62 41.00 4.70
N ALA A 149 -18.24 40.42 3.56
CA ALA A 149 -18.68 40.91 2.25
C ALA A 149 -20.21 40.85 2.08
N LYS A 150 -20.87 39.83 2.63
CA LYS A 150 -22.35 39.74 2.64
C LYS A 150 -22.98 40.81 3.51
N ALA A 151 -22.44 41.08 4.71
CA ALA A 151 -22.94 42.16 5.57
C ALA A 151 -22.76 43.55 4.93
N ASP A 152 -21.62 43.78 4.27
CA ASP A 152 -21.37 45.02 3.53
C ASP A 152 -22.32 45.17 2.32
N ALA A 153 -22.68 44.07 1.65
CA ALA A 153 -23.68 44.07 0.58
C ALA A 153 -25.11 44.37 1.10
N GLU A 154 -25.53 43.72 2.19
CA GLU A 154 -26.85 43.95 2.80
C GLU A 154 -27.01 45.40 3.30
N THR A 155 -25.95 45.99 3.86
CA THR A 155 -25.98 47.39 4.29
C THR A 155 -26.03 48.37 3.11
N ALA A 156 -25.34 48.07 2.00
CA ALA A 156 -25.42 48.85 0.77
C ALA A 156 -26.82 48.77 0.11
N GLU A 157 -27.43 47.59 0.10
CA GLU A 157 -28.80 47.39 -0.39
C GLU A 157 -29.84 48.12 0.46
N GLY A 158 -29.66 48.11 1.80
CA GLY A 158 -30.51 48.88 2.71
C GLY A 158 -30.45 50.39 2.45
N GLN A 159 -29.25 50.94 2.26
CA GLN A 159 -29.05 52.36 1.93
C GLN A 159 -29.62 52.71 0.54
N ALA A 160 -29.50 51.82 -0.45
CA ALA A 160 -30.09 52.01 -1.77
C ALA A 160 -31.63 52.02 -1.71
N ALA A 161 -32.24 51.12 -0.93
CA ALA A 161 -33.68 51.06 -0.75
C ALA A 161 -34.23 52.32 -0.05
N GLU A 162 -33.51 52.88 0.93
CA GLU A 162 -33.89 54.16 1.55
C GLU A 162 -33.77 55.34 0.59
N ARG A 163 -32.73 55.38 -0.26
CA ARG A 163 -32.60 56.40 -1.31
C ARG A 163 -33.74 56.34 -2.34
N VAL A 164 -34.21 55.15 -2.68
CA VAL A 164 -35.38 54.99 -3.56
C VAL A 164 -36.67 55.44 -2.87
N LYS A 165 -36.87 55.14 -1.59
CA LYS A 165 -38.05 55.61 -0.83
C LYS A 165 -38.07 57.13 -0.71
N THR A 166 -36.95 57.75 -0.39
CA THR A 166 -36.82 59.21 -0.27
C THR A 166 -36.97 59.92 -1.62
N ALA A 167 -36.46 59.35 -2.71
CA ALA A 167 -36.69 59.85 -4.07
C ALA A 167 -38.16 59.71 -4.51
N GLY A 168 -38.85 58.63 -4.13
CA GLY A 168 -40.28 58.43 -4.37
C GLY A 168 -41.15 59.47 -3.65
N ALA A 169 -40.87 59.73 -2.37
CA ALA A 169 -41.56 60.75 -1.59
C ALA A 169 -41.33 62.17 -2.15
N ALA A 170 -40.13 62.48 -2.63
CA ALA A 170 -39.83 63.75 -3.30
C ALA A 170 -40.60 63.91 -4.62
N LYS A 171 -40.79 62.82 -5.37
CA LYS A 171 -41.57 62.82 -6.62
C LYS A 171 -43.07 63.02 -6.37
N GLU A 172 -43.63 62.41 -5.33
CA GLU A 172 -45.03 62.63 -4.92
C GLU A 172 -45.28 64.05 -4.39
N ALA A 173 -44.31 64.65 -3.68
CA ALA A 173 -44.38 66.04 -3.25
C ALA A 173 -44.36 67.03 -4.44
N ALA A 174 -43.58 66.74 -5.47
CA ALA A 174 -43.52 67.54 -6.70
C ALA A 174 -44.83 67.47 -7.51
N ASP A 175 -45.44 66.29 -7.63
CA ASP A 175 -46.73 66.09 -8.32
C ASP A 175 -47.89 66.79 -7.59
N LYS A 176 -47.85 66.80 -6.25
CA LYS A 176 -48.83 67.53 -5.43
C LYS A 176 -48.70 69.05 -5.56
N ALA A 177 -47.48 69.58 -5.67
CA ALA A 177 -47.23 71.01 -5.91
C ALA A 177 -47.69 71.47 -7.31
N ALA A 178 -47.54 70.62 -8.33
CA ALA A 178 -48.00 70.89 -9.69
C ALA A 178 -49.54 70.95 -9.81
N LYS A 179 -50.27 70.18 -8.99
CA LYS A 179 -51.75 70.17 -8.97
C LYS A 179 -52.38 71.38 -8.26
N THR A 180 -51.63 72.12 -7.45
CA THR A 180 -52.14 73.27 -6.67
C THR A 180 -51.98 74.64 -7.34
N SER A 181 -51.33 74.75 -8.50
CA SER A 181 -51.03 76.06 -9.13
C SER A 181 -51.97 76.47 -10.28
N PHE A 182 -53.02 75.72 -10.58
CA PHE A 182 -53.97 76.07 -11.65
C PHE A 182 -55.38 76.36 -11.11
N ALA A 183 -55.56 77.53 -10.50
CA ALA A 183 -56.88 78.03 -10.11
C ALA A 183 -56.95 79.57 -10.01
N VAL A 184 -57.08 80.27 -11.15
CA VAL A 184 -57.77 81.57 -11.26
C VAL A 184 -58.30 81.75 -12.70
N PRO A 185 -59.61 82.01 -12.94
CA PRO A 185 -60.07 82.59 -14.19
C PRO A 185 -60.29 84.11 -14.01
N ALA A 186 -59.73 84.92 -14.89
CA ALA A 186 -60.00 86.37 -14.97
C ALA A 186 -60.44 86.75 -16.40
N PRO A 187 -61.47 87.59 -16.58
CA PRO A 187 -62.06 87.86 -17.89
C PRO A 187 -61.33 88.97 -18.67
N ALA A 188 -61.61 88.96 -19.96
CA ALA A 188 -60.96 89.66 -21.06
C ALA A 188 -61.12 91.19 -21.08
N ALA A 189 -60.05 91.88 -21.45
CA ALA A 189 -60.00 92.91 -22.51
C ALA A 189 -58.53 93.37 -22.65
N ALA A 190 -57.83 92.89 -23.69
CA ALA A 190 -56.46 93.29 -23.99
C ALA A 190 -56.42 93.97 -25.37
N THR A 191 -55.84 95.16 -25.42
CA THR A 191 -55.59 95.94 -26.64
C THR A 191 -54.50 95.25 -27.48
N GLU A 192 -54.49 95.50 -28.80
CA GLU A 192 -53.58 94.82 -29.76
C GLU A 192 -52.08 94.92 -29.40
N ASP A 193 -51.66 95.94 -28.65
CA ASP A 193 -50.28 96.08 -28.15
C ASP A 193 -49.94 95.11 -27.00
N ALA A 194 -50.92 94.76 -26.15
CA ALA A 194 -50.73 93.76 -25.10
C ALA A 194 -50.61 92.33 -25.68
N HIS A 195 -51.28 92.06 -26.80
CA HIS A 195 -51.15 90.80 -27.53
C HIS A 195 -49.80 90.65 -28.22
N LYS A 196 -49.22 91.73 -28.77
CA LYS A 196 -47.87 91.71 -29.35
C LYS A 196 -46.77 91.58 -28.28
N ALA A 197 -46.93 92.23 -27.14
CA ALA A 197 -46.05 92.04 -25.99
C ALA A 197 -46.14 90.62 -25.42
N ALA A 198 -47.35 90.07 -25.26
CA ALA A 198 -47.54 88.67 -24.85
C ALA A 198 -46.97 87.66 -25.85
N ALA A 199 -47.12 87.92 -27.16
CA ALA A 199 -46.51 87.09 -28.22
C ALA A 199 -44.98 87.13 -28.18
N GLY A 200 -44.37 88.30 -27.88
CA GLY A 200 -42.93 88.43 -27.69
C GLY A 200 -42.41 87.66 -26.47
N VAL A 201 -43.15 87.68 -25.36
CA VAL A 201 -42.83 86.90 -24.15
C VAL A 201 -43.03 85.40 -24.38
N LEU A 202 -44.06 85.00 -25.12
CA LEU A 202 -44.26 83.59 -25.51
C LEU A 202 -43.16 83.09 -26.44
N ALA A 203 -42.71 83.91 -27.40
CA ALA A 203 -41.59 83.57 -28.27
C ALA A 203 -40.26 83.47 -27.50
N LEU A 204 -40.05 84.33 -26.49
CA LEU A 204 -38.89 84.23 -25.59
C LEU A 204 -38.98 82.97 -24.72
N ALA A 205 -40.15 82.65 -24.19
CA ALA A 205 -40.39 81.45 -23.39
C ALA A 205 -40.21 80.17 -24.22
N GLN A 206 -40.65 80.15 -25.48
CA GLN A 206 -40.42 79.04 -26.41
C GLN A 206 -38.93 78.87 -26.71
N LYS A 207 -38.21 79.96 -27.01
CA LYS A 207 -36.75 79.89 -27.21
C LYS A 207 -36.00 79.39 -25.98
N LEU A 208 -36.35 79.90 -24.79
CA LEU A 208 -35.74 79.45 -23.54
C LEU A 208 -36.07 77.97 -23.28
N HIS A 209 -37.28 77.53 -23.59
CA HIS A 209 -37.68 76.14 -23.45
C HIS A 209 -36.93 75.23 -24.42
N GLU A 210 -36.82 75.63 -25.69
CA GLU A 210 -36.02 74.93 -26.71
C GLU A 210 -34.55 74.83 -26.30
N GLU A 211 -34.00 75.89 -25.70
CA GLU A 211 -32.63 75.92 -25.16
C GLU A 211 -32.47 74.93 -23.99
N TYR A 212 -33.37 74.94 -23.00
CA TYR A 212 -33.32 73.96 -21.90
C TYR A 212 -33.56 72.51 -22.34
N VAL A 213 -34.38 72.29 -23.36
CA VAL A 213 -34.59 70.96 -23.94
C VAL A 213 -33.32 70.49 -24.64
N ALA A 214 -32.67 71.35 -25.43
CA ALA A 214 -31.39 71.02 -26.08
C ALA A 214 -30.26 70.77 -25.06
N GLU A 215 -30.18 71.56 -23.99
CA GLU A 215 -29.25 71.31 -22.89
C GLU A 215 -29.57 69.99 -22.15
N GLY A 216 -30.85 69.68 -21.95
CA GLY A 216 -31.31 68.42 -21.37
C GLY A 216 -30.95 67.20 -22.23
N GLU A 217 -31.10 67.32 -23.55
CA GLU A 217 -30.72 66.27 -24.50
C GLU A 217 -29.20 66.07 -24.54
N SER A 218 -28.43 67.15 -24.60
CA SER A 218 -26.96 67.13 -24.55
C SER A 218 -26.42 66.51 -23.25
N THR A 219 -26.97 66.90 -22.10
CA THR A 219 -26.58 66.32 -20.80
C THR A 219 -26.97 64.85 -20.68
N ARG A 220 -28.15 64.47 -21.18
CA ARG A 220 -28.58 63.06 -21.25
C ARG A 220 -27.63 62.23 -22.12
N GLU A 221 -27.33 62.68 -23.33
CA GLU A 221 -26.45 61.95 -24.26
C GLU A 221 -25.05 61.81 -23.68
N ARG A 222 -24.53 62.87 -23.05
CA ARG A 222 -23.27 62.82 -22.30
C ARG A 222 -23.29 61.76 -21.21
N LEU A 223 -24.29 61.76 -20.32
CA LEU A 223 -24.38 60.79 -19.23
C LEU A 223 -24.51 59.35 -19.73
N ILE A 224 -25.25 59.14 -20.83
CA ILE A 224 -25.36 57.81 -21.45
C ILE A 224 -24.01 57.39 -22.01
N SER A 225 -23.29 58.27 -22.69
CA SER A 225 -21.96 57.96 -23.24
C SER A 225 -20.93 57.67 -22.15
N GLU A 226 -20.91 58.45 -21.07
CA GLU A 226 -20.04 58.25 -19.91
C GLU A 226 -20.40 56.93 -19.18
N GLY A 227 -21.69 56.64 -19.04
CA GLY A 227 -22.18 55.38 -18.46
C GLY A 227 -21.81 54.15 -19.29
N GLN A 228 -21.95 54.23 -20.62
CA GLN A 228 -21.54 53.18 -21.55
C GLN A 228 -20.03 52.96 -21.52
N ALA A 229 -19.23 54.05 -21.55
CA ALA A 229 -17.78 53.95 -21.47
C ALA A 229 -17.32 53.33 -20.14
N HIS A 230 -17.96 53.68 -19.02
CA HIS A 230 -17.66 53.06 -17.74
C HIS A 230 -18.06 51.59 -17.70
N HIS A 231 -19.22 51.24 -18.26
CA HIS A 231 -19.68 49.85 -18.36
C HIS A 231 -18.71 48.99 -19.18
N ASP A 232 -18.34 49.44 -20.37
CA ASP A 232 -17.41 48.74 -21.26
C ASP A 232 -16.03 48.59 -20.61
N ARG A 233 -15.58 49.62 -19.88
CA ARG A 233 -14.34 49.56 -19.10
C ARG A 233 -14.40 48.49 -18.00
N VAL A 234 -15.46 48.46 -17.20
CA VAL A 234 -15.61 47.47 -16.12
C VAL A 234 -15.71 46.06 -16.69
N ILE A 235 -16.45 45.86 -17.79
CA ILE A 235 -16.52 44.56 -18.47
C ILE A 235 -15.15 44.16 -19.02
N GLY A 236 -14.42 45.08 -19.66
CA GLY A 236 -13.07 44.82 -20.16
C GLY A 236 -12.09 44.45 -19.06
N GLU A 237 -12.05 45.23 -17.97
CA GLU A 237 -11.20 44.94 -16.81
C GLU A 237 -11.57 43.61 -16.13
N SER A 238 -12.87 43.30 -16.03
CA SER A 238 -13.34 42.03 -15.49
C SER A 238 -12.97 40.85 -16.40
N ALA A 239 -13.11 41.01 -17.72
CA ALA A 239 -12.77 39.97 -18.69
C ALA A 239 -11.27 39.66 -18.69
N VAL A 240 -10.42 40.68 -18.60
CA VAL A 240 -8.95 40.50 -18.47
C VAL A 240 -8.62 39.76 -17.18
N LYS A 241 -9.18 40.19 -16.04
CA LYS A 241 -8.96 39.50 -14.75
C LYS A 241 -9.43 38.05 -14.78
N GLN A 242 -10.58 37.78 -15.39
CA GLN A 242 -11.09 36.42 -15.55
C GLN A 242 -10.15 35.57 -16.42
N GLN A 243 -9.64 36.13 -17.52
CA GLN A 243 -8.71 35.43 -18.39
C GLN A 243 -7.36 35.15 -17.70
N GLU A 244 -6.85 36.10 -16.91
CA GLU A 244 -5.64 35.92 -16.09
C GLU A 244 -5.81 34.84 -15.01
N LEU A 245 -6.97 34.80 -14.34
CA LEU A 245 -7.27 33.77 -13.36
C LEU A 245 -7.40 32.39 -14.01
N VAL A 246 -8.07 32.31 -15.17
CA VAL A 246 -8.20 31.05 -15.90
C VAL A 246 -6.84 30.57 -16.40
N SER A 247 -6.02 31.45 -16.98
CA SER A 247 -4.70 31.05 -17.50
C SER A 247 -3.74 30.66 -16.37
N SER A 248 -3.74 31.38 -15.24
CA SER A 248 -2.94 31.00 -14.08
C SER A 248 -3.42 29.71 -13.40
N ALA A 249 -4.73 29.46 -13.37
CA ALA A 249 -5.28 28.19 -12.89
C ALA A 249 -4.91 27.03 -13.81
N GLN A 250 -5.00 27.20 -15.13
CA GLN A 250 -4.59 26.21 -16.13
C GLN A 250 -3.10 25.90 -16.03
N ALA A 251 -2.24 26.92 -15.95
CA ALA A 251 -0.80 26.73 -15.79
C ALA A 251 -0.44 25.94 -14.53
N LYS A 252 -1.06 26.27 -13.38
CA LYS A 252 -0.85 25.53 -12.12
C LYS A 252 -1.37 24.10 -12.20
N HIS A 253 -2.52 23.90 -12.84
CA HIS A 253 -3.07 22.57 -13.03
C HIS A 253 -2.13 21.69 -13.86
N ASP A 254 -1.61 22.22 -14.96
CA ASP A 254 -0.69 21.48 -15.84
C ASP A 254 0.66 21.23 -15.17
N GLU A 255 1.14 22.16 -14.35
CA GLU A 255 2.32 21.98 -13.50
C GLU A 255 2.11 20.84 -12.49
N LEU A 256 0.97 20.80 -11.79
CA LEU A 256 0.64 19.76 -10.84
C LEU A 256 0.48 18.39 -11.51
N LEU A 257 -0.13 18.34 -12.69
CA LEU A 257 -0.22 17.11 -13.47
C LEU A 257 1.16 16.63 -13.90
N THR A 258 2.00 17.51 -14.41
CA THR A 258 3.36 17.16 -14.83
C THR A 258 4.21 16.69 -13.65
N ALA A 259 4.17 17.40 -12.52
CA ALA A 259 4.88 17.03 -11.30
C ALA A 259 4.34 15.72 -10.71
N GLY A 260 3.02 15.53 -10.73
CA GLY A 260 2.36 14.30 -10.29
C GLY A 260 2.75 13.10 -11.15
N GLN A 261 2.69 13.24 -12.47
CA GLN A 261 3.11 12.22 -13.43
C GLN A 261 4.61 11.89 -13.29
N ALA A 262 5.47 12.90 -13.13
CA ALA A 262 6.90 12.70 -12.91
C ALA A 262 7.18 11.90 -11.62
N LYS A 263 6.53 12.26 -10.50
CA LYS A 263 6.65 11.52 -9.24
C LYS A 263 6.12 10.10 -9.36
N HIS A 264 4.98 9.92 -10.02
CA HIS A 264 4.40 8.60 -10.24
C HIS A 264 5.33 7.70 -11.06
N ASN A 265 5.87 8.22 -12.17
CA ASN A 265 6.81 7.49 -13.01
C ASN A 265 8.11 7.17 -12.28
N ALA A 266 8.62 8.09 -11.46
CA ALA A 266 9.79 7.85 -10.61
C ALA A 266 9.55 6.74 -9.59
N LEU A 267 8.39 6.72 -8.92
CA LEU A 267 8.03 5.65 -7.98
C LEU A 267 7.89 4.29 -8.67
N ILE A 268 7.31 4.25 -9.88
CA ILE A 268 7.24 3.02 -10.66
C ILE A 268 8.64 2.52 -11.02
N ALA A 269 9.52 3.40 -11.48
CA ALA A 269 10.89 3.04 -11.84
C ALA A 269 11.70 2.54 -10.64
N GLU A 270 11.56 3.18 -9.48
CA GLU A 270 12.20 2.76 -8.24
C GLU A 270 11.66 1.41 -7.76
N ALA A 271 10.34 1.22 -7.80
CA ALA A 271 9.70 -0.03 -7.43
C ALA A 271 10.12 -1.17 -8.36
N SER A 272 10.16 -0.95 -9.67
CA SER A 272 10.60 -1.96 -10.64
C SER A 272 12.07 -2.31 -10.46
N ALA A 273 12.94 -1.31 -10.22
CA ALA A 273 14.35 -1.55 -9.96
C ALA A 273 14.59 -2.37 -8.69
N ARG A 274 13.91 -2.05 -7.59
CA ARG A 274 13.98 -2.84 -6.35
C ARG A 274 13.46 -4.27 -6.54
N HIS A 275 12.38 -4.42 -7.30
CA HIS A 275 11.83 -5.74 -7.59
C HIS A 275 12.79 -6.59 -8.42
N GLU A 276 13.41 -6.02 -9.44
CA GLU A 276 14.43 -6.71 -10.25
C GLU A 276 15.68 -7.07 -9.44
N GLN A 277 16.11 -6.19 -8.53
CA GLN A 277 17.20 -6.47 -7.58
C GLN A 277 16.85 -7.65 -6.68
N MET A 278 15.68 -7.64 -6.05
CA MET A 278 15.23 -8.73 -5.18
C MET A 278 15.12 -10.07 -5.94
N ILE A 279 14.65 -10.04 -7.18
CA ILE A 279 14.60 -11.24 -8.03
C ILE A 279 16.02 -11.75 -8.33
N THR A 280 16.96 -10.85 -8.62
CA THR A 280 18.33 -11.22 -8.95
C THR A 280 19.02 -11.83 -7.73
N GLU A 281 18.94 -11.16 -6.57
CA GLU A 281 19.47 -11.67 -5.31
C GLU A 281 18.85 -13.02 -4.92
N ALA A 282 17.52 -13.16 -5.03
CA ALA A 282 16.85 -14.43 -4.74
C ALA A 282 17.31 -15.55 -5.68
N ARG A 283 17.54 -15.26 -6.96
CA ARG A 283 18.07 -16.22 -7.94
C ARG A 283 19.52 -16.59 -7.64
N GLU A 284 20.36 -15.64 -7.28
CA GLU A 284 21.76 -15.88 -6.89
C GLU A 284 21.84 -16.73 -5.62
N CYS A 285 21.09 -16.38 -4.57
CA CYS A 285 21.02 -17.18 -3.35
C CYS A 285 20.49 -18.59 -3.63
N SER A 286 19.42 -18.73 -4.42
CA SER A 286 18.85 -20.04 -4.76
C SER A 286 19.85 -20.92 -5.54
N THR A 287 20.50 -20.36 -6.56
CA THR A 287 21.50 -21.09 -7.35
C THR A 287 22.74 -21.44 -6.51
N GLY A 288 23.16 -20.54 -5.62
CA GLY A 288 24.23 -20.77 -4.66
C GLY A 288 23.92 -21.91 -3.70
N MET A 289 22.73 -21.93 -3.09
CA MET A 289 22.31 -23.01 -2.18
C MET A 289 22.22 -24.36 -2.89
N VAL A 290 21.75 -24.39 -4.14
CA VAL A 290 21.72 -25.63 -4.94
C VAL A 290 23.14 -26.12 -5.25
N ALA A 291 24.05 -25.22 -5.63
CA ALA A 291 25.44 -25.58 -5.88
C ALA A 291 26.12 -26.12 -4.62
N GLU A 292 25.92 -25.47 -3.47
CA GLU A 292 26.47 -25.92 -2.18
C GLU A 292 25.90 -27.28 -1.77
N ALA A 293 24.59 -27.48 -1.92
CA ALA A 293 23.95 -28.77 -1.64
C ALA A 293 24.49 -29.90 -2.53
N GLN A 294 24.70 -29.62 -3.82
CA GLN A 294 25.29 -30.58 -4.76
C GLN A 294 26.75 -30.89 -4.42
N GLN A 295 27.53 -29.89 -4.00
CA GLN A 295 28.90 -30.06 -3.56
C GLN A 295 28.96 -30.92 -2.28
N LYS A 296 28.13 -30.62 -1.28
CA LYS A 296 28.02 -31.41 -0.03
C LYS A 296 27.62 -32.85 -0.34
N LYS A 297 26.62 -33.06 -1.21
CA LYS A 297 26.22 -34.40 -1.65
C LYS A 297 27.39 -35.16 -2.27
N THR A 298 28.13 -34.53 -3.17
CA THR A 298 29.28 -35.16 -3.85
C THR A 298 30.40 -35.49 -2.87
N ALA A 299 30.68 -34.59 -1.92
CA ALA A 299 31.67 -34.82 -0.87
C ALA A 299 31.30 -36.00 0.04
N VAL A 300 30.04 -36.06 0.50
CA VAL A 300 29.55 -37.16 1.35
C VAL A 300 29.58 -38.50 0.61
N LEU A 301 29.17 -38.53 -0.67
CA LEU A 301 29.26 -39.75 -1.48
C LEU A 301 30.71 -40.19 -1.70
N ALA A 302 31.63 -39.25 -1.90
CA ALA A 302 33.05 -39.56 -2.02
C ALA A 302 33.61 -40.14 -0.72
N GLU A 303 33.24 -39.59 0.43
CA GLU A 303 33.63 -40.11 1.75
C GLU A 303 33.08 -41.51 2.00
N LEU A 304 31.77 -41.72 1.82
CA LEU A 304 31.14 -43.03 1.91
C LEU A 304 31.79 -44.06 0.98
N SER A 305 32.18 -43.64 -0.23
CA SER A 305 32.86 -44.53 -1.18
C SER A 305 34.24 -44.98 -0.68
N ARG A 306 34.99 -44.09 0.00
CA ARG A 306 36.29 -44.38 0.62
C ARG A 306 36.14 -45.30 1.82
N GLU A 307 35.16 -45.04 2.69
CA GLU A 307 34.87 -45.92 3.82
C GLU A 307 34.50 -47.33 3.34
N ARG A 308 33.65 -47.43 2.32
CA ARG A 308 33.28 -48.70 1.68
C ARG A 308 34.51 -49.42 1.12
N ASP A 309 35.45 -48.71 0.48
CA ASP A 309 36.71 -49.33 0.00
C ASP A 309 37.60 -49.82 1.15
N LEU A 310 37.70 -49.05 2.24
CA LEU A 310 38.48 -49.45 3.41
C LEU A 310 37.88 -50.68 4.09
N LEU A 311 36.55 -50.69 4.29
CA LEU A 311 35.83 -51.84 4.83
C LEU A 311 35.99 -53.06 3.91
N GLN A 312 35.91 -52.88 2.59
CA GLN A 312 36.13 -53.96 1.62
C GLN A 312 37.53 -54.55 1.74
N LYS A 313 38.58 -53.72 1.81
CA LYS A 313 39.96 -54.17 2.04
C LYS A 313 40.09 -54.94 3.35
N LYS A 314 39.44 -54.46 4.43
CA LYS A 314 39.46 -55.15 5.73
C LYS A 314 38.77 -56.51 5.68
N ILE A 315 37.66 -56.62 4.95
CA ILE A 315 36.98 -57.90 4.71
C ILE A 315 37.91 -58.87 3.98
N ASP A 316 38.61 -58.40 2.95
CA ASP A 316 39.50 -59.25 2.16
C ASP A 316 40.73 -59.70 2.98
N GLU A 317 41.31 -58.82 3.81
CA GLU A 317 42.35 -59.15 4.79
C GLU A 317 41.88 -60.20 5.81
N LEU A 318 40.66 -60.07 6.34
CA LEU A 318 40.11 -61.05 7.28
C LEU A 318 39.86 -62.40 6.62
N ARG A 319 39.42 -62.42 5.35
CA ARG A 319 39.22 -63.65 4.57
C ARG A 319 40.51 -64.36 4.22
N THR A 320 41.59 -63.63 3.96
CA THR A 320 42.92 -64.24 3.76
C THR A 320 43.46 -64.78 5.07
N PHE A 321 43.37 -64.00 6.16
CA PHE A 321 43.76 -64.44 7.49
C PHE A 321 43.02 -65.71 7.93
N GLU A 322 41.71 -65.79 7.70
CA GLU A 322 40.91 -66.98 8.00
C GLU A 322 41.38 -68.20 7.20
N ARG A 323 41.61 -68.04 5.89
CA ARG A 323 42.10 -69.13 5.03
C ARG A 323 43.45 -69.64 5.51
N ASP A 324 44.39 -68.74 5.79
CA ASP A 324 45.72 -69.08 6.27
C ASP A 324 45.67 -69.73 7.65
N TYR A 325 44.83 -69.23 8.55
CA TYR A 325 44.62 -69.81 9.89
C TYR A 325 44.04 -71.22 9.80
N ARG A 326 43.01 -71.44 8.97
CA ARG A 326 42.44 -72.77 8.73
C ARG A 326 43.47 -73.73 8.12
N ALA A 327 44.29 -73.26 7.18
CA ALA A 327 45.36 -74.06 6.58
C ALA A 327 46.44 -74.45 7.62
N ARG A 328 46.86 -73.51 8.47
CA ARG A 328 47.81 -73.77 9.56
C ARG A 328 47.25 -74.73 10.61
N LEU A 329 45.99 -74.54 11.01
CA LEU A 329 45.32 -75.42 11.96
C LEU A 329 45.19 -76.83 11.39
N LYS A 330 44.81 -76.96 10.12
CA LYS A 330 44.75 -78.25 9.41
C LYS A 330 46.12 -78.93 9.38
N SER A 331 47.17 -78.23 8.96
CA SER A 331 48.53 -78.78 8.94
C SER A 331 49.02 -79.18 10.33
N TYR A 332 48.73 -78.40 11.37
CA TYR A 332 49.09 -78.75 12.75
C TYR A 332 48.39 -80.02 13.22
N LEU A 333 47.09 -80.15 12.97
CA LEU A 333 46.32 -81.35 13.31
C LEU A 333 46.80 -82.57 12.52
N GLU A 334 47.15 -82.43 11.24
CA GLU A 334 47.74 -83.49 10.42
C GLU A 334 49.09 -83.95 10.96
N THR A 335 49.98 -83.02 11.35
CA THR A 335 51.26 -83.37 11.99
C THR A 335 51.06 -84.12 13.31
N GLN A 336 50.16 -83.65 14.18
CA GLN A 336 49.85 -84.33 15.45
C GLN A 336 49.29 -85.74 15.23
N LEU A 337 48.44 -85.94 14.21
CA LEU A 337 47.93 -87.26 13.85
C LEU A 337 49.06 -88.17 13.37
N LEU A 338 50.02 -87.66 12.60
CA LEU A 338 51.17 -88.41 12.10
C LEU A 338 52.14 -88.82 13.22
N GLU A 339 52.37 -87.96 14.21
CA GLU A 339 53.12 -88.29 15.43
C GLU A 339 52.42 -89.38 16.26
N LEU A 340 51.09 -89.33 16.36
CA LEU A 340 50.28 -90.39 16.99
C LEU A 340 50.35 -91.72 16.21
N GLU A 341 50.39 -91.66 14.88
CA GLU A 341 50.55 -92.85 14.04
C GLU A 341 51.94 -93.47 14.21
N HIS A 342 53.01 -92.65 14.29
CA HIS A 342 54.37 -93.13 14.54
C HIS A 342 54.56 -93.69 15.95
N THR A 343 54.03 -93.02 16.98
CA THR A 343 54.10 -93.51 18.37
C THR A 343 53.26 -94.78 18.58
N GLY A 344 52.22 -95.01 17.78
CA GLY A 344 51.47 -96.27 17.76
C GLY A 344 52.21 -97.45 17.10
N VAL A 345 53.27 -97.20 16.34
CA VAL A 345 54.06 -98.25 15.65
C VAL A 345 55.27 -98.72 16.49
N ASP A 346 55.80 -97.88 17.39
CA ASP A 346 56.97 -98.22 18.21
C ASP A 346 56.66 -99.11 19.43
N ASP A 347 55.40 -99.35 19.78
CA ASP A 347 55.01 -100.22 20.91
C ASP A 347 54.99 -101.74 20.54
N THR A 348 55.63 -102.13 19.43
CA THR A 348 55.71 -103.54 18.98
C THR A 348 57.13 -104.07 18.75
N ALA A 349 58.19 -103.36 19.17
CA ALA A 349 59.57 -103.80 18.95
C ALA A 349 60.49 -103.55 20.16
N GLY A 350 60.39 -104.41 21.20
CA GLY A 350 61.26 -104.30 22.37
C GLY A 350 61.27 -105.51 23.31
N GLU A 351 61.57 -106.73 22.82
CA GLU A 351 61.96 -107.85 23.70
C GLU A 351 62.96 -108.80 23.00
N GLY A 352 64.21 -108.91 23.51
CA GLY A 352 65.10 -110.03 23.17
C GLY A 352 66.62 -109.81 23.05
N GLY A 353 67.33 -109.52 24.15
CA GLY A 353 68.50 -110.33 24.58
C GLY A 353 69.89 -110.17 23.94
N ASN A 354 70.80 -109.56 24.73
CA ASN A 354 72.04 -110.17 25.27
C ASN A 354 73.19 -110.61 24.32
N LYS A 355 74.40 -110.04 24.49
CA LYS A 355 75.54 -110.63 25.26
C LYS A 355 76.94 -110.22 24.74
N GLY A 356 77.82 -109.85 25.68
CA GLY A 356 79.28 -109.95 25.59
C GLY A 356 80.02 -108.83 24.84
N GLN A 357 81.26 -108.46 25.14
CA GLN A 357 82.18 -108.67 26.26
C GLN A 357 83.45 -107.92 25.86
N ASN A 358 84.13 -107.27 26.82
CA ASN A 358 85.56 -106.90 26.80
C ASN A 358 85.99 -105.85 25.74
N GLY A 359 86.86 -104.89 26.00
CA GLY A 359 87.73 -104.62 27.13
C GLY A 359 88.96 -103.86 26.61
N SER A 360 89.43 -102.91 27.43
CA SER A 360 90.81 -102.42 27.56
C SER A 360 91.53 -101.66 26.43
N GLY A 361 92.28 -100.64 26.86
CA GLY A 361 93.44 -100.06 26.17
C GLY A 361 93.21 -98.59 25.83
N GLN A 362 93.37 -97.69 26.81
CA GLN A 362 94.61 -96.95 27.14
C GLN A 362 94.68 -95.60 26.42
#